data_AF-A0A2R6F2B7-F1
#
_entry.id   AF-A0A2R6F2B7-F1
#
_cell.length_a   1.000
_cell.length_b   1.000
_cell.length_c   1.000
_cell.angle_alpha   90.00
_cell.angle_beta   90.00
_cell.angle_gamma   90.00
#
_symmetry.space_group_name_H-M   'P 1'
#
loop_
_entity.id
_entity.type
_entity.pdbx_description
1 polymer ?
#
loop_
_entity_poly.entity_id
_entity_poly.type
_entity_poly.pdbx_seq_one_letter_code
_entity_poly.pdbx_strand_id
1 'polypeptide(L)'
;MLASEAVMMVLAEAIGRQSAHEVVGEAARDALDSERSFEENLLADDRVTDVLSESEIEALTDPIEYTGVADEIAERTVAASLHEGDER
;
A
#
# COMPACT_ATOMS: atom_id res chain seq x y z
N MET A 1 -9.34 3.21 6.31
CA MET A 1 -8.44 2.64 7.34
C MET A 1 -7.93 1.26 6.93
N LEU A 2 -8.79 0.34 6.46
CA LEU A 2 -8.36 -0.99 5.96
C LEU A 2 -7.53 -0.93 4.65
N ALA A 3 -8.02 -0.23 3.60
CA ALA A 3 -7.27 -0.07 2.34
C ALA A 3 -5.88 0.56 2.54
N SER A 4 -5.78 1.54 3.44
CA SER A 4 -4.51 2.20 3.77
C SER A 4 -3.51 1.26 4.46
N GLU A 5 -3.95 0.21 5.15
CA GLU A 5 -3.06 -0.71 5.87
C GLU A 5 -2.35 -1.67 4.91
N ALA A 6 -3.06 -2.19 3.90
CA ALA A 6 -2.46 -3.03 2.87
C ALA A 6 -1.48 -2.26 1.98
N VAL A 7 -1.83 -1.03 1.56
CA VAL A 7 -0.89 -0.15 0.84
C VAL A 7 0.34 0.18 1.70
N MET A 8 0.15 0.46 2.99
CA MET A 8 1.26 0.77 3.90
C MET A 8 2.22 -0.42 4.05
N MET A 9 1.71 -1.65 4.13
CA MET A 9 2.54 -2.86 4.26
C MET A 9 3.44 -3.05 3.04
N VAL A 10 2.88 -3.00 1.83
CA VAL A 10 3.66 -3.20 0.60
C VAL A 10 4.67 -2.08 0.40
N LEU A 11 4.29 -0.82 0.63
CA LEU A 11 5.22 0.30 0.55
C LEU A 11 6.29 0.22 1.65
N ALA A 12 5.95 -0.25 2.85
CA ALA A 12 6.91 -0.35 3.94
C ALA A 12 8.04 -1.34 3.66
N GLU A 13 7.78 -2.41 2.91
CA GLU A 13 8.81 -3.36 2.47
C GLU A 13 9.74 -2.77 1.40
N ALA A 14 9.21 -1.95 0.50
CA ALA A 14 9.98 -1.40 -0.61
C ALA A 14 10.76 -0.12 -0.25
N ILE A 15 10.11 0.84 0.42
CA ILE A 15 10.65 2.19 0.71
C ILE A 15 10.84 2.47 2.21
N GLY A 16 10.52 1.49 3.06
CA GLY A 16 10.63 1.58 4.51
C GLY A 16 9.36 2.12 5.20
N ARG A 17 9.11 1.62 6.42
CA ARG A 17 7.91 1.93 7.24
C ARG A 17 7.62 3.43 7.42
N GLN A 18 8.66 4.24 7.63
CA GLN A 18 8.51 5.68 7.86
C GLN A 18 8.06 6.40 6.58
N SER A 19 8.75 6.14 5.47
CA SER A 19 8.41 6.69 4.14
C SER A 19 7.00 6.28 3.71
N ALA A 20 6.64 5.01 3.90
CA ALA A 20 5.32 4.49 3.59
C ALA A 20 4.22 5.19 4.41
N HIS A 21 4.45 5.42 5.70
CA HIS A 21 3.50 6.13 6.55
C HIS A 21 3.35 7.61 6.15
N GLU A 22 4.43 8.28 5.75
CA GLU A 22 4.36 9.64 5.20
C GLU A 22 3.51 9.67 3.94
N VAL A 23 3.84 8.86 2.93
CA VAL A 23 3.13 8.79 1.63
C VAL A 23 1.63 8.51 1.82
N VAL A 24 1.29 7.46 2.57
CA VAL A 24 -0.12 7.09 2.82
C VAL A 24 -0.84 8.18 3.61
N GLY A 25 -0.15 8.82 4.56
CA GLY A 25 -0.70 9.91 5.35
C GLY A 25 -0.91 11.19 4.55
N GLU A 26 -0.03 11.50 3.59
CA GLU A 26 -0.17 12.60 2.63
C GLU A 26 -1.36 12.34 1.72
N ALA A 27 -1.40 11.19 1.03
CA ALA A 27 -2.49 10.81 0.14
C ALA A 27 -3.86 10.79 0.83
N ALA A 28 -3.93 10.32 2.09
CA ALA A 28 -5.18 10.33 2.85
C ALA A 28 -5.63 11.73 3.27
N ARG A 29 -4.70 12.63 3.58
CA ARG A 29 -5.03 14.04 3.89
C ARG A 29 -5.49 14.78 2.63
N ASP A 30 -4.79 14.58 1.53
CA ASP A 30 -5.11 15.22 0.26
C ASP A 30 -6.46 14.73 -0.29
N ALA A 31 -6.79 13.45 -0.09
CA ALA A 31 -8.11 12.92 -0.43
C ALA A 31 -9.26 13.49 0.43
N LEU A 32 -8.95 14.05 1.61
CA LEU A 32 -9.93 14.72 2.47
C LEU A 32 -10.07 16.22 2.16
N ASP A 33 -8.99 16.85 1.69
CA ASP A 33 -8.92 18.29 1.42
C ASP A 33 -9.24 18.63 -0.06
N SER A 34 -9.01 17.69 -0.98
CA SER A 34 -9.19 17.86 -2.43
C SER A 34 -10.38 17.04 -2.99
N GLU A 35 -10.77 17.35 -4.23
CA GLU A 35 -11.75 16.57 -5.02
C GLU A 35 -11.17 15.25 -5.59
N ARG A 36 -9.92 14.89 -5.24
CA ARG A 36 -9.23 13.71 -5.75
C ARG A 36 -9.36 12.54 -4.80
N SER A 37 -9.48 11.34 -5.37
CA SER A 37 -9.61 10.11 -4.58
C SER A 37 -8.28 9.68 -3.94
N PHE A 38 -8.33 8.84 -2.91
CA PHE A 38 -7.12 8.29 -2.27
C PHE A 38 -6.22 7.56 -3.29
N GLU A 39 -6.82 6.80 -4.19
CA GLU A 39 -6.18 6.15 -5.33
C GLU A 39 -5.47 7.15 -6.26
N GLU A 40 -6.16 8.21 -6.70
CA GLU A 40 -5.57 9.21 -7.58
C GLU A 40 -4.37 9.92 -6.94
N ASN A 41 -4.40 10.14 -5.62
CA ASN A 41 -3.27 10.70 -4.89
C ASN A 41 -2.08 9.71 -4.82
N LEU A 42 -2.34 8.41 -4.69
CA LEU A 42 -1.30 7.38 -4.74
C LEU A 42 -0.70 7.25 -6.14
N LEU A 43 -1.52 7.28 -7.20
CA LEU A 43 -1.07 7.24 -8.60
C LEU A 43 -0.27 8.46 -9.02
N ALA A 44 -0.47 9.59 -8.34
CA ALA A 44 0.28 10.81 -8.59
C ALA A 44 1.64 10.86 -7.87
N ASP A 45 1.93 9.93 -6.95
CA ASP A 45 3.18 9.89 -6.21
C ASP A 45 4.15 8.88 -6.83
N ASP A 46 5.25 9.40 -7.40
CA ASP A 46 6.29 8.56 -8.03
C ASP A 46 6.81 7.48 -7.07
N ARG A 47 6.90 7.78 -5.76
CA ARG A 47 7.36 6.83 -4.72
C ARG A 47 6.45 5.61 -4.59
N VAL A 48 5.18 5.76 -4.96
CA VAL A 48 4.20 4.68 -4.98
C VAL A 48 4.26 3.97 -6.32
N THR A 49 4.22 4.69 -7.43
CA THR A 49 4.20 4.09 -8.78
C THR A 49 5.49 3.39 -9.17
N ASP A 50 6.61 3.70 -8.51
CA ASP A 50 7.87 2.95 -8.62
C ASP A 50 7.80 1.55 -7.96
N VAL A 51 6.85 1.34 -7.04
CA VAL A 51 6.70 0.09 -6.26
C VAL A 51 5.46 -0.70 -6.69
N LEU A 52 4.34 0.00 -6.89
CA LEU A 52 3.03 -0.54 -7.17
C LEU A 52 2.57 -0.07 -8.54
N SER A 53 2.09 -1.00 -9.35
CA SER A 53 1.45 -0.65 -10.63
C SER A 53 0.06 -0.06 -10.40
N GLU A 54 -0.47 0.67 -11.38
CA GLU A 54 -1.83 1.25 -11.32
C GLU A 54 -2.89 0.22 -10.92
N SER A 55 -2.85 -0.96 -11.54
CA SER A 55 -3.77 -2.06 -11.22
C SER A 55 -3.60 -2.62 -9.80
N GLU A 56 -2.39 -2.61 -9.24
CA GLU A 56 -2.17 -3.04 -7.84
C GLU A 56 -2.71 -2.00 -6.86
N ILE A 57 -2.55 -0.72 -7.18
CA ILE A 57 -3.11 0.38 -6.38
C ILE A 57 -4.64 0.29 -6.39
N GLU A 58 -5.25 0.18 -7.58
CA GLU A 58 -6.70 0.06 -7.76
C GLU A 58 -7.27 -1.13 -6.94
N ALA A 59 -6.62 -2.30 -7.03
CA ALA A 59 -7.02 -3.48 -6.26
C ALA A 59 -6.87 -3.32 -4.74
N LEU A 60 -5.84 -2.58 -4.29
CA LEU A 60 -5.59 -2.31 -2.88
C LEU A 60 -6.52 -1.24 -2.29
N THR A 61 -6.99 -0.32 -3.14
CA THR A 61 -7.89 0.78 -2.75
C THR A 61 -9.36 0.48 -2.97
N ASP A 62 -9.70 -0.55 -3.77
CA ASP A 62 -11.08 -0.94 -4.02
C ASP A 62 -11.75 -1.57 -2.78
N PRO A 63 -12.86 -1.00 -2.28
CA PRO A 63 -13.51 -1.46 -1.06
C PRO A 63 -14.30 -2.78 -1.22
N ILE A 64 -14.52 -3.26 -2.44
CA ILE A 64 -15.24 -4.51 -2.75
C ILE A 64 -14.25 -5.65 -2.96
N GLU A 65 -13.13 -5.39 -3.64
CA GLU A 65 -12.06 -6.35 -3.92
C GLU A 65 -11.11 -6.58 -2.73
N TYR A 66 -11.04 -5.66 -1.75
CA TYR A 66 -10.20 -5.82 -0.55
C TYR A 66 -10.42 -7.16 0.18
N THR A 67 -11.63 -7.73 0.15
CA THR A 67 -11.87 -9.06 0.76
C THR A 67 -11.32 -10.24 -0.02
N GLY A 68 -11.11 -10.11 -1.33
CA GLY A 68 -10.53 -11.16 -2.18
C GLY A 68 -9.01 -11.04 -2.30
N VAL A 69 -8.51 -9.80 -2.39
CA VAL A 69 -7.09 -9.50 -2.61
C VAL A 69 -6.29 -9.52 -1.30
N ALA A 70 -6.93 -9.30 -0.14
CA ALA A 70 -6.26 -9.43 1.16
C ALA A 70 -5.69 -10.83 1.40
N ASP A 71 -6.32 -11.88 0.87
CA ASP A 71 -5.80 -13.25 0.98
C ASP A 71 -4.50 -13.40 0.17
N GLU A 72 -4.50 -12.93 -1.09
CA GLU A 72 -3.36 -13.05 -2.02
C GLU A 72 -2.17 -12.14 -1.66
N ILE A 73 -2.43 -10.92 -1.14
CA ILE A 73 -1.39 -10.01 -0.67
C ILE A 73 -0.85 -10.44 0.69
N ALA A 74 -1.68 -11.03 1.56
CA ALA A 74 -1.19 -11.68 2.78
C ALA A 74 -0.25 -12.85 2.43
N GLU A 75 -0.57 -13.64 1.40
CA GLU A 75 0.34 -14.70 0.92
C GLU A 75 1.68 -14.13 0.41
N ARG A 76 1.69 -13.01 -0.31
CA ARG A 76 2.94 -12.33 -0.72
C ARG A 76 3.75 -11.81 0.48
N THR A 77 3.09 -11.24 1.49
CA THR A 77 3.73 -10.71 2.70
C THR A 77 4.32 -11.84 3.57
N VAL A 78 3.60 -12.96 3.66
CA VAL A 78 4.08 -14.16 4.38
C VAL A 78 5.26 -14.79 3.65
N ALA A 79 5.27 -14.78 2.32
CA ALA A 79 6.40 -15.27 1.53
C ALA A 79 7.67 -14.41 1.70
N ALA A 80 7.54 -13.08 1.86
CA ALA A 80 8.65 -12.18 2.13
C ALA A 80 9.18 -12.30 3.58
N SER A 81 8.32 -12.66 4.52
CA SER A 81 8.68 -12.88 5.93
C SER A 81 9.48 -14.18 6.19
N LEU A 82 9.68 -15.03 5.17
CA LEU A 82 10.50 -16.24 5.28
C LEU A 82 11.99 -16.02 4.94
N HIS A 83 12.42 -14.78 4.68
CA HIS A 83 13.85 -14.43 4.61
C HIS A 83 14.42 -13.84 5.91
N GLU A 84 13.64 -13.68 6.98
CA GLU A 84 14.22 -13.54 8.32
C GLU A 84 14.52 -14.93 8.91
N GLY A 85 15.47 -15.60 8.26
CA GLY A 85 16.16 -16.73 8.87
C GLY A 85 17.06 -16.23 9.99
N ASP A 86 16.89 -16.83 11.17
CA ASP A 86 17.98 -17.25 12.05
C ASP A 86 19.06 -16.20 12.36
N GLU A 87 18.98 -15.56 13.53
CA GLU A 87 20.12 -15.50 14.47
C GLU A 87 19.65 -15.16 15.90
N ARG A 88 19.69 -16.21 16.75
CA ARG A 88 19.72 -16.25 18.24
C ARG A 88 18.42 -16.21 19.03
#